data_AF-A0A1V3NGQ1-F1
#
_entry.id   AF-A0A1V3NGQ1-F1
#
_cell.length_a   1.000
_cell.length_b   1.000
_cell.length_c   1.000
_cell.angle_alpha   90.00
_cell.angle_beta   90.00
_cell.angle_gamma   90.00
#
_symmetry.space_group_name_H-M   'P 1'
#
loop_
_entity.id
_entity.type
_entity.pdbx_description
1 polymer ?
#
loop_
_entity_poly.entity_id
_entity_poly.type
_entity_poly.pdbx_seq_one_letter_code
_entity_poly.pdbx_strand_id
1 'polypeptide(L)'
;MEGSLKSENSAALYAVMAANLIVFYAILKGQLLLAGDWIAAAYDLGQALPAGLGLILTGVLSAQLSADAKSRIVFLRWSNPLPGCEAFSRYTRSDPRVDLSALEK
;
A
#
# COMPACT_ATOMS: atom_id res chain seq x y z
N MET A 1 23.61 0.21 -0.37
CA MET A 1 22.19 0.44 -0.71
C MET A 1 21.38 -0.48 0.20
N GLU A 2 21.00 0.02 1.37
CA GLU A 2 20.14 -0.74 2.29
C GLU A 2 18.81 -1.05 1.58
N GLY A 3 18.36 -2.30 1.69
CA GLY A 3 17.12 -2.74 1.07
C GLY A 3 15.96 -1.91 1.62
N SER A 4 15.10 -1.39 0.73
CA SER A 4 13.87 -0.77 1.17
C SER A 4 13.07 -1.76 2.04
N LEU A 5 12.45 -1.30 3.13
CA LEU A 5 11.52 -2.11 3.93
C LEU A 5 10.44 -2.79 3.07
N LYS A 6 10.11 -2.18 1.92
CA LYS A 6 9.23 -2.76 0.90
C LYS A 6 9.86 -3.95 0.18
N SER A 7 11.15 -3.91 -0.16
CA SER A 7 11.84 -5.05 -0.79
C SER A 7 11.98 -6.22 0.18
N GLU A 8 12.26 -5.95 1.46
CA GLU A 8 12.36 -6.99 2.48
C GLU A 8 11.02 -7.69 2.76
N ASN A 9 9.91 -6.93 2.76
CA ASN A 9 8.58 -7.46 3.04
C ASN A 9 7.72 -7.70 1.78
N SER A 10 8.36 -7.73 0.60
CA SER A 10 7.66 -7.84 -0.68
C SER A 10 6.82 -9.12 -0.79
N ALA A 11 7.35 -10.26 -0.32
CA ALA A 11 6.62 -11.53 -0.30
C ALA A 11 5.36 -11.49 0.56
N ALA A 12 5.44 -10.90 1.76
CA ALA A 12 4.29 -10.72 2.65
C ALA A 12 3.24 -9.78 2.03
N LEU A 13 3.69 -8.69 1.39
CA LEU A 13 2.81 -7.77 0.66
C LEU A 13 2.04 -8.48 -0.47
N TYR A 14 2.72 -9.32 -1.26
CA TYR A 14 2.07 -10.10 -2.31
C TYR A 14 1.08 -11.13 -1.74
N ALA A 15 1.43 -11.79 -0.63
CA ALA A 15 0.52 -12.72 0.04
C ALA A 15 -0.76 -12.03 0.54
N VAL A 16 -0.63 -10.87 1.18
CA VAL A 16 -1.79 -10.07 1.64
C VAL A 16 -2.62 -9.59 0.46
N MET A 17 -1.99 -9.18 -0.65
CA MET A 17 -2.69 -8.74 -1.86
C MET A 17 -3.49 -9.90 -2.49
N ALA A 18 -2.90 -11.09 -2.57
CA ALA A 18 -3.58 -12.30 -3.05
C ALA A 18 -4.76 -12.68 -2.15
N ALA A 19 -4.57 -12.64 -0.82
CA ALA A 19 -5.63 -12.91 0.14
C ALA A 19 -6.81 -11.92 0.00
N ASN A 20 -6.51 -10.62 -0.16
CA ASN A 20 -7.55 -9.61 -0.39
C ASN A 20 -8.32 -9.87 -1.69
N LEU A 21 -7.63 -10.24 -2.78
CA LEU A 21 -8.28 -10.58 -4.05
C LEU A 21 -9.24 -11.77 -3.90
N ILE A 22 -8.82 -12.82 -3.18
CA ILE A 22 -9.68 -13.99 -2.91
C ILE A 22 -10.92 -13.58 -2.11
N VAL A 23 -10.74 -12.79 -1.05
CA VAL A 23 -11.86 -12.31 -0.22
C VAL A 23 -12.82 -11.45 -1.05
N PHE A 24 -12.29 -10.54 -1.86
CA PHE A 24 -13.11 -9.65 -2.70
C PHE A 24 -13.90 -10.46 -3.74
N TYR A 25 -13.27 -11.44 -4.37
CA TYR A 25 -13.93 -12.35 -5.31
C TYR A 25 -15.03 -13.17 -4.62
N ALA A 26 -14.76 -13.69 -3.42
CA ALA A 26 -15.73 -14.46 -2.63
C ALA A 26 -16.95 -13.60 -2.23
N ILE A 27 -16.75 -12.33 -1.86
CA ILE A 27 -17.85 -11.40 -1.56
C ILE A 27 -18.71 -11.17 -2.80
N LEU A 28 -18.10 -10.91 -3.96
CA LEU A 28 -18.84 -10.64 -5.20
C LEU A 28 -19.61 -11.85 -5.72
N LYS A 29 -19.03 -13.06 -5.60
CA LYS A 29 -19.67 -14.31 -6.04
C LYS A 29 -20.41 -15.03 -4.93
N GLY A 30 -20.56 -14.44 -3.74
CA GLY A 30 -21.13 -15.09 -2.57
C GLY A 30 -22.48 -15.75 -2.83
N GLN A 31 -23.34 -15.11 -3.63
CA GLN A 31 -24.64 -15.67 -4.01
C GLN A 31 -24.52 -16.93 -4.91
N LEU A 32 -23.62 -16.92 -5.89
CA LEU A 32 -23.38 -18.08 -6.76
C LEU A 32 -22.67 -19.22 -6.03
N LEU A 33 -21.72 -18.89 -5.16
CA LEU A 33 -20.99 -19.84 -4.33
C LEU A 33 -21.94 -20.56 -3.35
N LEU A 34 -22.85 -19.82 -2.73
CA LEU A 34 -23.87 -20.38 -1.84
C LEU A 34 -24.92 -21.21 -2.59
N ALA A 35 -25.21 -20.86 -3.86
CA ALA A 35 -26.10 -21.63 -4.73
C ALA A 35 -25.46 -22.93 -5.26
N GLY A 36 -24.17 -23.16 -5.00
CA GLY A 36 -23.45 -24.36 -5.46
C GLY A 36 -23.09 -24.35 -6.95
N ASP A 37 -23.28 -23.23 -7.64
CA ASP A 37 -22.96 -23.09 -9.07
C ASP A 37 -21.54 -22.56 -9.26
N TRP A 38 -20.57 -23.42 -8.91
CA TRP A 38 -19.15 -23.12 -8.98
C TRP A 38 -18.67 -22.85 -10.42
N ILE A 39 -19.35 -23.42 -11.42
CA ILE A 39 -19.03 -23.23 -12.83
C ILE A 39 -19.49 -21.84 -13.27
N ALA A 40 -20.73 -21.44 -12.98
CA ALA A 40 -21.19 -20.09 -13.29
C ALA A 40 -20.39 -19.02 -12.54
N ALA A 41 -19.97 -19.29 -11.29
CA ALA A 41 -19.08 -18.40 -10.54
C ALA A 41 -17.72 -18.21 -11.24
N ALA A 42 -17.13 -19.29 -11.77
CA ALA A 42 -15.85 -19.27 -12.46
C ALA A 42 -15.90 -18.62 -13.86
N TYR A 43 -17.01 -18.77 -14.60
CA TYR A 43 -17.13 -18.31 -15.98
C TYR A 43 -17.79 -16.94 -16.16
N ASP A 44 -18.37 -16.34 -15.11
CA ASP A 44 -18.93 -14.99 -15.17
C ASP A 44 -17.84 -13.92 -15.02
N LEU A 45 -17.09 -13.76 -16.12
CA LEU A 45 -16.07 -12.73 -16.36
C LEU A 45 -16.61 -11.30 -16.32
N GLY A 46 -17.90 -11.11 -16.62
CA GLY A 46 -18.53 -9.78 -16.71
C GLY A 46 -18.53 -9.03 -15.37
N GLN A 47 -18.72 -9.75 -14.26
CA GLN A 47 -18.70 -9.16 -12.92
C GLN A 47 -17.36 -9.30 -12.19
N ALA A 48 -16.49 -10.22 -12.62
CA ALA A 48 -15.15 -10.37 -12.06
C ALA A 48 -14.18 -9.28 -12.56
N LEU A 49 -14.41 -8.76 -13.78
CA LEU A 49 -13.56 -7.75 -14.41
C LEU A 49 -13.41 -6.46 -13.58
N PRO A 50 -14.49 -5.80 -13.12
CA PRO A 50 -14.39 -4.50 -12.45
C PRO A 50 -13.60 -4.55 -11.15
N ALA A 51 -13.74 -5.64 -10.38
CA ALA A 51 -13.07 -5.80 -9.11
C ALA A 51 -11.61 -6.24 -9.25
N GLY A 52 -11.32 -7.12 -10.20
CA GLY A 52 -9.93 -7.44 -10.57
C GLY A 52 -9.21 -6.19 -11.09
N LEU A 53 -9.86 -5.41 -11.95
CA LEU A 53 -9.36 -4.13 -12.44
C LEU A 53 -9.13 -3.13 -11.31
N GLY A 54 -10.08 -2.98 -10.38
CA GLY A 54 -9.93 -2.07 -9.25
C GLY A 54 -8.72 -2.40 -8.38
N LEU A 55 -8.46 -3.69 -8.14
CA LEU A 55 -7.34 -4.16 -7.33
C LEU A 55 -5.99 -4.02 -8.06
N ILE A 56 -5.95 -4.33 -9.36
CA ILE A 56 -4.78 -4.10 -10.21
C ILE A 56 -4.49 -2.59 -10.31
N LEU A 57 -5.51 -1.77 -10.55
CA LEU A 57 -5.36 -0.31 -10.64
C LEU A 57 -4.85 0.26 -9.33
N THR A 58 -5.41 -0.12 -8.18
CA THR A 58 -4.90 0.36 -6.88
C THR A 58 -3.47 -0.13 -6.61
N GLY A 59 -3.14 -1.37 -6.96
CA GLY A 59 -1.78 -1.90 -6.85
C GLY A 59 -0.78 -1.14 -7.73
N VAL A 60 -1.10 -0.95 -9.01
CA VAL A 60 -0.27 -0.22 -9.99
C VAL A 60 -0.14 1.25 -9.61
N LEU A 61 -1.24 1.94 -9.30
CA LEU A 61 -1.21 3.33 -8.86
C LEU A 61 -0.39 3.49 -7.57
N SER A 62 -0.53 2.58 -6.62
CA SER A 62 0.27 2.60 -5.39
C SER A 62 1.75 2.28 -5.66
N ALA A 63 2.08 1.51 -6.70
CA ALA A 63 3.46 1.28 -7.10
C ALA A 63 4.11 2.50 -7.76
N GLN A 64 3.33 3.30 -8.50
CA GLN A 64 3.80 4.52 -9.19
C GLN A 64 4.06 5.69 -8.23
N LEU A 65 3.36 5.73 -7.09
CA LEU A 65 3.55 6.80 -6.10
C LEU A 65 4.79 6.53 -5.24
N SER A 66 5.71 7.50 -5.21
CA SER A 66 6.84 7.50 -4.28
C SER A 66 6.36 7.55 -2.82
N ALA A 67 7.21 7.12 -1.88
CA ALA A 67 6.89 7.17 -0.45
C ALA A 67 6.58 8.61 0.02
N ASP A 68 7.29 9.60 -0.52
CA ASP A 68 7.05 11.00 -0.22
C ASP A 68 5.69 11.47 -0.76
N ALA A 69 5.34 11.11 -2.01
CA ALA A 69 4.04 11.43 -2.59
C ALA A 69 2.88 10.82 -1.78
N LYS A 70 3.04 9.57 -1.34
CA LYS A 70 2.06 8.92 -0.44
C LYS A 70 1.90 9.67 0.87
N SER A 71 3.02 10.08 1.47
CA SER A 71 3.01 10.84 2.72
C SER A 71 2.28 12.17 2.55
N ARG A 72 2.50 12.89 1.44
CA ARG A 72 1.78 14.15 1.14
C ARG A 72 0.28 13.94 1.00
N ILE A 73 -0.16 12.85 0.36
CA ILE A 73 -1.58 12.53 0.19
C ILE A 73 -2.22 12.18 1.54
N VAL A 74 -1.58 11.32 2.33
CA VAL A 74 -2.13 10.84 3.61
C VAL A 74 -2.17 11.95 4.65
N PHE A 75 -1.11 12.75 4.76
CA PHE A 75 -1.01 13.81 5.76
C PHE A 75 -1.49 15.18 5.25
N LEU A 76 -1.87 15.29 3.98
CA LEU A 76 -2.32 16.52 3.32
C LEU A 76 -1.31 17.68 3.48
N ARG A 77 -0.02 17.36 3.54
CA ARG A 77 1.08 18.32 3.74
C ARG A 77 2.08 18.22 2.60
N TRP A 78 2.41 19.35 1.96
CA TRP A 78 3.35 19.39 0.83
C TRP A 78 4.82 19.55 1.25
N SER A 79 5.07 20.18 2.40
CA SER A 79 6.41 20.37 2.97
C SER A 79 6.50 19.69 4.33
N ASN A 80 7.60 18.98 4.58
CA ASN A 80 7.79 18.12 5.75
C ASN A 80 6.55 17.21 5.97
N PRO A 81 6.24 16.31 5.01
CA PRO A 81 4.94 15.63 4.96
C PRO A 81 4.71 14.67 6.13
N LEU A 82 5.79 14.13 6.71
CA LEU A 82 5.70 13.23 7.85
C LEU A 82 5.40 14.01 9.15
N PRO A 83 4.55 13.47 10.04
CA PRO A 83 4.31 14.08 11.34
C PRO A 83 5.61 14.17 12.14
N GLY A 84 5.85 15.32 12.78
CA GLY A 84 7.07 15.57 13.54
C GLY A 84 8.31 15.91 12.69
N CYS A 85 8.31 15.64 11.38
CA CYS A 85 9.44 15.95 10.49
C CYS A 85 9.81 17.43 10.51
N GLU A 86 8.83 18.33 10.57
CA GLU A 86 9.08 19.76 10.65
C GLU A 86 9.87 20.19 11.90
N ALA A 87 9.58 19.57 13.05
CA ALA A 87 10.30 19.87 14.29
C ALA A 87 11.76 19.45 14.17
N PHE A 88 12.04 18.27 13.61
CA PHE A 88 13.40 17.85 13.31
C PHE A 88 14.06 18.79 12.28
N SER A 89 13.41 19.09 11.16
CA SER A 89 13.96 20.00 10.14
C SER A 89 14.34 21.37 10.71
N ARG A 90 13.61 21.87 11.72
CA ARG A 90 13.84 23.18 12.33
C ARG A 90 14.83 23.15 13.51
N TYR A 91 14.74 22.17 14.39
CA TYR A 91 15.42 22.18 15.69
C TYR A 91 16.60 21.23 15.81
N THR A 92 16.77 20.26 14.90
CA THR A 92 17.81 19.22 15.04
C THR A 92 19.22 19.81 15.16
N ARG A 93 19.56 20.86 14.39
CA ARG A 93 20.88 21.50 14.47
C ARG A 93 21.14 22.26 15.78
N SER A 94 20.08 22.60 16.50
CA SER A 94 20.15 23.33 17.77
C SER A 94 19.89 22.47 19.00
N ASP A 95 19.45 21.22 18.83
CA ASP A 95 19.15 20.33 19.95
C ASP A 95 20.43 19.59 20.38
N PRO A 96 20.98 19.87 21.58
CA PRO A 96 22.21 19.24 22.06
C PRO A 96 22.05 17.73 22.33
N ARG A 97 20.83 17.20 22.34
CA ARG A 97 20.56 15.77 22.50
C ARG A 97 20.72 15.00 21.19
N VAL A 98 20.78 15.67 20.04
CA VAL A 98 20.92 15.03 18.74
C VAL A 98 22.35 15.10 18.25
N ASP A 99 22.99 13.94 18.13
CA ASP A 99 24.30 13.80 17.51
C ASP A 99 24.14 13.67 15.99
N LEU A 100 24.32 14.78 15.28
CA LEU A 100 24.25 14.83 13.81
C LEU A 100 25.37 14.02 13.14
N SER A 101 26.55 13.95 13.77
CA SER A 101 27.69 13.21 13.23
C SER A 101 27.45 11.70 13.24
N ALA A 102 26.65 11.21 14.19
CA ALA A 102 26.22 9.81 14.22
C ALA A 102 25.13 9.47 13.18
N LEU A 103 24.39 10.47 12.69
CA LEU A 103 23.27 10.31 11.74
C LEU A 103 23.70 10.41 10.26
N GLU A 104 24.79 11.10 9.96
CA GLU A 104 25.38 11.13 8.62
C GLU A 104 26.13 9.81 8.34
N LYS A 105 25.43 8.81 7.80
CA LYS A 105 25.99 7.56 7.26
C LYS A 105 25.57 7.35 5.81
#